data_AF-A0A345HBJ5-F1
#
_entry.id   AF-A0A345HBJ5-F1
#
_cell.length_a   1.000
_cell.length_b   1.000
_cell.length_c   1.000
_cell.angle_alpha   90.00
_cell.angle_beta   90.00
_cell.angle_gamma   90.00
#
_symmetry.space_group_name_H-M   'P 1'
#
loop_
_entity.id
_entity.type
_entity.pdbx_description
1 polymer ?
#
loop_
_entity_poly.entity_id
_entity_poly.type
_entity_poly.pdbx_seq_one_letter_code
_entity_poly.pdbx_strand_id
1 'polypeptide(L)'
;MKDLLKDFLETSRDRIKTPITGSFALAFLLWNWRPILVLLLSDSSIENKIKHIDKNYCGYWALLAPLLIAIFYTLLVPYLTMIIERMTLGAIKGQRYNKKVLDKLEEEQNRISQEYELMKASREFEIEQIKSGQRSINELSERIASLEAKLQASKN
;
A
#
# COMPACT_ATOMS: atom_id res chain seq x y z
N MET A 1 13.47 -24.02 -35.85
CA MET A 1 14.33 -23.07 -35.09
C MET A 1 13.58 -22.39 -33.94
N LYS A 2 12.38 -21.82 -34.17
CA LYS A 2 11.57 -21.24 -33.09
C LYS A 2 11.19 -22.26 -32.00
N ASP A 3 10.86 -23.49 -32.38
CA ASP A 3 10.50 -24.54 -31.41
C ASP A 3 11.69 -25.00 -30.56
N LEU A 4 12.88 -25.17 -31.16
CA LEU A 4 14.10 -25.48 -30.40
C LEU A 4 14.47 -24.37 -29.39
N LEU A 5 14.29 -23.10 -29.79
CA LEU A 5 14.49 -21.99 -28.86
C LEU A 5 13.42 -21.95 -27.78
N LYS A 6 12.17 -22.29 -28.10
CA LYS A 6 11.05 -22.32 -27.15
C LYS A 6 11.21 -23.47 -26.15
N ASP A 7 11.58 -24.66 -26.62
CA ASP A 7 11.85 -25.85 -25.80
C ASP A 7 13.09 -25.63 -24.91
N PHE A 8 14.13 -24.98 -25.44
CA PHE A 8 15.30 -24.58 -24.65
C PHE A 8 14.93 -23.53 -23.60
N LEU A 9 14.06 -22.57 -23.94
CA LEU A 9 13.61 -21.54 -23.01
C LEU A 9 12.70 -22.12 -21.91
N GLU A 10 11.79 -23.03 -22.25
CA GLU A 10 10.91 -23.72 -21.29
C GLU A 10 11.72 -24.64 -20.35
N THR A 11 12.62 -25.44 -20.90
CA THR A 11 13.51 -26.31 -20.11
C THR A 11 14.45 -25.51 -19.22
N SER A 12 14.95 -24.37 -19.72
CA SER A 12 15.77 -23.45 -18.92
C SER A 12 14.94 -22.77 -17.85
N ARG A 13 13.70 -22.37 -18.13
CA ARG A 13 12.79 -21.73 -17.16
C ARG A 13 12.50 -22.63 -15.97
N ASP A 14 12.35 -23.94 -16.19
CA ASP A 14 12.14 -24.90 -15.11
C ASP A 14 13.39 -25.14 -14.26
N ARG A 15 14.60 -25.04 -14.82
CA ARG A 15 15.87 -25.15 -14.07
C ARG A 15 16.28 -23.84 -13.39
N ILE A 16 15.95 -22.69 -13.99
CA ILE A 16 16.16 -21.33 -13.45
C ILE A 16 15.23 -21.05 -12.25
N LYS A 17 14.15 -21.81 -12.06
CA LYS A 17 13.33 -21.78 -10.83
C LYS A 17 14.12 -22.16 -9.58
N THR A 18 15.27 -22.83 -9.72
CA THR A 18 16.17 -23.04 -8.58
C THR A 18 16.98 -21.76 -8.35
N PRO A 19 16.90 -21.12 -7.16
CA PRO A 19 17.56 -19.85 -6.86
C PRO A 19 19.08 -19.88 -7.13
N ILE A 20 19.68 -21.07 -7.00
CA ILE A 20 21.11 -21.30 -7.19
C ILE A 20 21.51 -21.22 -8.67
N THR A 21 20.75 -21.84 -9.58
CA THR A 21 21.13 -21.89 -11.01
C THR A 21 21.03 -20.52 -11.67
N GLY A 22 19.98 -19.75 -11.37
CA GLY A 22 19.86 -18.37 -11.87
C GLY A 22 20.97 -17.45 -11.33
N SER A 23 21.23 -17.54 -10.03
CA SER A 23 22.29 -16.76 -9.37
C SER A 23 23.68 -17.12 -9.89
N PHE A 24 23.93 -18.41 -10.14
CA PHE A 24 25.18 -18.89 -10.73
C PHE A 24 25.38 -18.40 -12.16
N ALA A 25 24.35 -18.47 -13.01
CA ALA A 25 24.44 -17.97 -14.37
C ALA A 25 24.79 -16.47 -14.40
N LEU A 26 24.12 -15.66 -13.57
CA LEU A 26 24.41 -14.24 -13.46
C LEU A 26 25.81 -13.97 -12.88
N ALA A 27 26.19 -14.66 -11.81
CA ALA A 27 27.53 -14.52 -11.22
C ALA A 27 28.63 -14.94 -12.20
N PHE A 28 28.41 -15.99 -12.98
CA PHE A 28 29.34 -16.46 -14.00
C PHE A 28 29.53 -15.44 -15.12
N LEU A 29 28.43 -14.85 -15.61
CA LEU A 29 28.48 -13.78 -16.62
C LEU A 29 29.17 -12.53 -16.07
N LEU A 30 28.84 -12.12 -14.84
CA LEU A 30 29.43 -10.94 -14.20
C LEU A 30 30.91 -11.13 -13.88
N TRP A 31 31.35 -12.34 -13.55
CA TRP A 31 32.77 -12.63 -13.26
C TRP A 31 33.58 -12.81 -14.54
N ASN A 32 33.02 -13.49 -15.54
CA ASN A 32 33.66 -13.76 -16.84
C ASN A 32 33.32 -12.70 -17.90
N TRP A 33 32.92 -11.49 -17.50
CA TRP A 33 32.56 -10.42 -18.43
C TRP A 33 33.72 -10.03 -19.36
N ARG A 34 34.97 -10.04 -18.87
CA ARG A 34 36.16 -9.69 -19.67
C ARG A 34 36.40 -10.64 -20.85
N PRO A 35 36.51 -11.97 -20.66
CA PRO A 35 36.67 -12.89 -21.79
C PRO A 35 35.44 -12.89 -22.72
N ILE A 36 34.22 -12.69 -22.20
CA ILE A 36 33.01 -12.57 -23.02
C ILE A 36 33.09 -11.34 -23.93
N LEU A 37 33.46 -10.17 -23.40
CA LEU A 37 33.61 -8.96 -24.21
C LEU A 37 34.78 -9.07 -25.20
N VAL A 38 35.89 -9.70 -24.82
CA VAL A 38 37.01 -9.93 -25.74
C VAL A 38 36.58 -10.86 -26.89
N LEU A 39 35.80 -11.91 -26.61
CA LEU A 39 35.25 -12.78 -27.66
C LEU A 39 34.33 -12.01 -28.62
N LEU A 40 33.38 -11.24 -28.07
CA LEU A 40 32.33 -10.59 -28.85
C LEU A 40 32.79 -9.32 -29.57
N LEU A 41 33.68 -8.51 -28.98
CA LEU A 41 33.98 -7.14 -29.43
C LEU A 41 35.43 -6.93 -29.90
N SER A 42 36.35 -7.87 -29.66
CA SER A 42 37.74 -7.66 -30.11
C SER A 42 37.87 -7.86 -31.63
N ASP A 43 38.64 -7.00 -32.31
CA ASP A 43 38.96 -7.15 -33.75
C ASP A 43 40.07 -8.18 -34.02
N SER A 44 40.60 -8.83 -32.97
CA SER A 44 41.66 -9.84 -33.08
C SER A 44 41.20 -11.10 -33.80
N SER A 45 42.12 -11.86 -34.42
CA SER A 45 41.78 -13.20 -34.93
C SER A 45 41.27 -14.11 -33.80
N ILE A 46 40.33 -14.99 -34.12
CA ILE A 46 39.70 -15.91 -33.15
C ILE A 46 40.77 -16.71 -32.39
N GLU A 47 41.83 -17.15 -33.08
CA GLU A 47 42.94 -17.90 -32.48
C GLU A 47 43.69 -17.08 -31.42
N ASN A 48 43.93 -15.78 -31.68
CA ASN A 48 44.58 -14.89 -30.72
C ASN A 48 43.67 -14.59 -29.52
N LYS A 49 42.36 -14.46 -29.74
CA LYS A 49 41.38 -14.30 -28.64
C LYS A 49 41.39 -15.52 -27.73
N ILE A 50 41.34 -16.73 -28.29
CA ILE A 50 41.34 -17.98 -27.52
C ILE A 50 42.64 -18.13 -26.73
N LYS A 51 43.82 -17.91 -27.33
CA LYS A 51 45.10 -17.96 -26.61
C LYS A 51 45.18 -16.93 -25.49
N HIS A 52 44.65 -15.73 -25.71
CA HIS A 52 44.60 -14.69 -24.68
C HIS A 52 43.66 -15.07 -23.53
N ILE A 53 42.53 -15.69 -23.83
CA ILE A 53 41.55 -16.13 -22.83
C ILE A 53 42.07 -17.32 -22.02
N ASP A 54 42.65 -18.30 -22.70
CA ASP A 54 43.16 -19.51 -22.07
C ASP A 54 44.28 -19.19 -21.07
N LYS A 55 45.19 -18.29 -21.45
CA LYS A 55 46.31 -17.87 -20.58
C LYS A 55 45.88 -17.06 -19.36
N ASN A 56 44.85 -16.22 -19.48
CA ASN A 56 44.53 -15.22 -18.45
C ASN A 56 43.25 -15.52 -17.66
N TYR A 57 42.34 -16.32 -18.22
CA TYR A 57 40.98 -16.47 -17.69
C TYR A 57 40.50 -17.93 -17.56
N CYS A 58 41.24 -18.94 -18.04
CA CYS A 58 40.86 -20.37 -17.87
C CYS A 58 41.39 -21.04 -16.58
N GLY A 59 41.87 -20.28 -15.61
CA GLY A 59 42.32 -20.85 -14.33
C GLY A 59 41.18 -21.48 -13.51
N TYR A 60 41.50 -22.37 -12.56
CA TYR A 60 40.51 -23.01 -11.66
C TYR A 60 39.58 -22.01 -10.95
N TRP A 61 40.08 -20.80 -10.66
CA TRP A 61 39.32 -19.71 -10.05
C TRP A 61 38.21 -19.14 -10.94
N ALA A 62 38.28 -19.31 -12.26
CA ALA A 62 37.27 -18.80 -13.18
C ALA A 62 35.92 -19.52 -13.06
N LEU A 63 35.93 -20.78 -12.60
CA LEU A 63 34.74 -21.56 -12.30
C LEU A 63 34.42 -21.59 -10.80
N LEU A 64 35.45 -21.64 -9.94
CA LEU A 64 35.26 -21.71 -8.49
C LEU A 64 34.73 -20.40 -7.92
N ALA A 65 35.20 -19.24 -8.38
CA ALA A 65 34.79 -17.95 -7.85
C ALA A 65 33.31 -17.62 -8.14
N PRO A 66 32.77 -17.80 -9.37
CA PRO A 66 31.34 -17.64 -9.62
C PRO A 66 30.47 -18.60 -8.81
N LEU A 67 30.95 -19.84 -8.59
CA LEU A 67 30.23 -20.83 -7.79
C LEU A 67 30.13 -20.41 -6.32
N LEU A 68 31.23 -19.93 -5.74
CA LEU A 68 31.24 -19.40 -4.37
C LEU A 68 30.38 -18.15 -4.24
N ILE A 69 30.45 -17.22 -5.20
CA ILE A 69 29.60 -16.01 -5.23
C ILE A 69 28.13 -16.41 -5.33
N ALA A 70 27.78 -17.38 -6.16
CA ALA A 70 26.41 -17.84 -6.33
C ALA A 70 25.86 -18.50 -5.06
N ILE A 71 26.64 -19.35 -4.40
CA ILE A 71 26.28 -19.96 -3.12
C ILE A 71 26.09 -18.89 -2.07
N PHE A 72 27.05 -17.97 -1.95
CA PHE A 72 27.00 -16.87 -0.99
C PHE A 72 25.79 -15.97 -1.23
N TYR A 73 25.56 -15.55 -2.48
CA TYR A 73 24.40 -14.74 -2.86
C TYR A 73 23.09 -15.47 -2.58
N THR A 74 22.97 -16.74 -2.96
CA THR A 74 21.74 -17.52 -2.73
C THR A 74 21.44 -17.70 -1.24
N LEU A 75 22.47 -17.84 -0.41
CA LEU A 75 22.31 -17.88 1.05
C LEU A 75 22.01 -16.50 1.63
N LEU A 76 22.63 -15.43 1.13
CA LEU A 76 22.54 -14.08 1.67
C LEU A 76 21.22 -13.38 1.31
N VAL A 77 20.68 -13.64 0.12
CA VAL A 77 19.39 -13.11 -0.35
C VAL A 77 18.24 -13.35 0.64
N PRO A 78 17.95 -14.56 1.13
CA PRO A 78 16.86 -14.77 2.08
C PRO A 78 17.06 -14.02 3.40
N TYR A 79 18.31 -13.87 3.87
CA TYR A 79 18.59 -13.06 5.07
C TYR A 79 18.36 -11.57 4.84
N LEU A 80 18.80 -11.03 3.69
CA LEU A 80 18.51 -9.64 3.33
C LEU A 80 17.01 -9.39 3.19
N THR A 81 16.29 -10.28 2.51
CA THR A 81 14.83 -10.21 2.39
C THR A 81 14.17 -10.23 3.76
N MET A 82 14.62 -11.09 4.67
CA MET A 82 14.11 -11.15 6.05
C MET A 82 14.36 -9.87 6.85
N ILE A 83 15.52 -9.21 6.67
CA ILE A 83 15.83 -7.92 7.30
C ILE A 83 14.93 -6.81 6.75
N ILE A 84 14.79 -6.74 5.42
CA ILE A 84 13.92 -5.77 4.74
C ILE A 84 12.47 -5.98 5.16
N GLU A 85 12.00 -7.23 5.23
CA GLU A 85 10.68 -7.57 5.73
C GLU A 85 10.49 -7.14 7.19
N ARG A 86 11.46 -7.36 8.08
CA ARG A 86 11.35 -6.88 9.48
C ARG A 86 11.23 -5.36 9.55
N MET A 87 12.01 -4.62 8.75
CA MET A 87 11.96 -3.16 8.70
C MET A 87 10.61 -2.67 8.14
N THR A 88 10.12 -3.29 7.07
CA THR A 88 8.88 -2.90 6.39
C THR A 88 7.63 -3.34 7.16
N LEU A 89 7.62 -4.52 7.80
CA LEU A 89 6.53 -4.98 8.65
C LEU A 89 6.33 -4.07 9.87
N GLY A 90 7.41 -3.52 10.45
CA GLY A 90 7.33 -2.50 11.49
C GLY A 90 6.61 -1.24 11.01
N ALA A 91 7.00 -0.74 9.83
CA ALA A 91 6.36 0.43 9.20
C ALA A 91 4.89 0.17 8.83
N ILE A 92 4.57 -1.00 8.27
CA ILE A 92 3.21 -1.38 7.85
C ILE A 92 2.31 -1.60 9.07
N LYS A 93 2.80 -2.25 10.14
CA LYS A 93 2.03 -2.41 11.39
C LYS A 93 1.76 -1.07 12.05
N GLY A 94 2.75 -0.17 12.09
CA GLY A 94 2.59 1.20 12.59
C GLY A 94 1.55 2.00 11.79
N GLN A 95 1.59 1.95 10.46
CA GLN A 95 0.59 2.61 9.61
C GLN A 95 -0.81 2.05 9.80
N ARG A 96 -0.96 0.72 9.89
CA ARG A 96 -2.27 0.08 10.12
C ARG A 96 -2.84 0.38 11.49
N TYR A 97 -1.99 0.45 12.52
CA TYR A 97 -2.41 0.84 13.86
C TYR A 97 -2.87 2.30 13.89
N ASN A 98 -2.07 3.22 13.35
CA ASN A 98 -2.42 4.64 13.29
C ASN A 98 -3.70 4.88 12.49
N LYS A 99 -3.88 4.17 11.35
CA LYS A 99 -5.10 4.27 10.56
C LYS A 99 -6.34 3.84 11.34
N LYS A 100 -6.29 2.69 12.03
CA LYS A 100 -7.42 2.24 12.88
C LYS A 100 -7.75 3.22 14.01
N VAL A 101 -6.74 3.88 14.58
CA VAL A 101 -6.95 4.91 15.61
C VAL A 101 -7.62 6.14 15.01
N LEU A 102 -7.16 6.60 13.84
CA LEU A 102 -7.77 7.73 13.12
C LEU A 102 -9.21 7.45 12.72
N ASP A 103 -9.49 6.27 12.13
CA ASP A 103 -10.84 5.88 11.71
C ASP A 103 -11.81 5.90 12.91
N LYS A 104 -11.38 5.41 14.09
CA LYS A 104 -12.19 5.46 15.32
C LYS A 104 -12.42 6.88 15.84
N LEU A 105 -11.41 7.74 15.77
CA LEU A 105 -11.55 9.14 16.19
C LEU A 105 -12.53 9.90 15.29
N GLU A 106 -12.47 9.65 13.98
CA GLU A 106 -13.37 10.24 13.00
C GLU A 106 -14.82 9.75 13.20
N GLU A 107 -15.02 8.46 13.49
CA GLU A 107 -16.33 7.89 13.81
C GLU A 107 -16.96 8.53 15.07
N GLU A 108 -16.18 8.66 16.15
CA GLU A 108 -16.64 9.31 17.39
C GLU A 108 -16.93 10.80 17.16
N GLN A 109 -16.09 11.50 16.40
CA GLN A 109 -16.31 12.91 16.08
C GLN A 109 -17.59 13.11 15.26
N ASN A 110 -17.83 12.24 14.28
CA ASN A 110 -19.07 12.23 13.50
C ASN A 110 -20.28 11.95 14.39
N ARG A 111 -20.21 10.98 15.31
CA ARG A 111 -21.31 10.69 16.25
C ARG A 111 -21.65 11.90 17.12
N ILE A 112 -20.64 12.56 17.70
CA ILE A 112 -20.82 13.77 18.51
C ILE A 112 -21.46 14.89 17.69
N SER A 113 -21.00 15.09 16.44
CA SER A 113 -21.58 16.12 15.58
C SER A 113 -23.04 15.85 15.23
N GLN A 114 -23.41 14.60 14.96
CA GLN A 114 -24.79 14.20 14.70
C GLN A 114 -25.69 14.39 15.92
N GLU A 115 -25.22 13.99 17.10
CA GLU A 115 -25.94 14.21 18.36
C GLU A 115 -26.15 15.70 18.64
N TYR A 116 -25.14 16.53 18.35
CA TYR A 116 -25.25 17.99 18.50
C TYR A 116 -26.32 18.58 17.56
N GLU A 117 -26.33 18.19 16.28
CA GLU A 117 -27.34 18.66 15.32
C GLU A 117 -28.76 18.21 15.70
N LEU A 118 -28.92 16.96 16.16
CA LEU A 118 -30.20 16.45 16.67
C LEU A 118 -30.68 17.20 17.91
N MET A 119 -29.76 17.50 18.84
CA MET A 119 -30.06 18.27 20.04
C MET A 119 -30.49 19.69 19.69
N LYS A 120 -29.80 20.31 18.72
CA LYS A 120 -30.14 21.64 18.23
C LYS A 120 -31.52 21.66 17.56
N ALA A 121 -31.81 20.70 16.69
CA ALA A 121 -33.11 20.56 16.04
C ALA A 121 -34.24 20.34 17.06
N SER A 122 -34.01 19.49 18.08
CA SER A 122 -34.97 19.24 19.16
C SER A 122 -35.27 20.52 19.94
N ARG A 123 -34.24 21.29 20.27
CA ARG A 123 -34.38 22.57 20.98
C ARG A 123 -35.12 23.62 20.14
N GLU A 124 -34.84 23.70 18.85
CA GLU A 124 -35.54 24.62 17.95
C GLU A 124 -37.04 24.26 17.84
N PHE A 125 -37.35 22.96 17.76
CA PHE A 125 -38.73 22.47 17.76
C PHE A 125 -39.48 22.79 19.07
N GLU A 126 -38.84 22.60 20.23
CA GLU A 126 -39.41 22.99 21.52
C GLU A 126 -39.69 24.49 21.59
N ILE A 127 -38.76 25.32 21.13
CA ILE A 127 -38.95 26.78 21.07
C ILE A 127 -40.15 27.14 20.18
N GLU A 128 -40.31 26.45 19.06
CA GLU A 128 -41.43 26.68 18.13
C GLU A 128 -42.77 26.24 18.74
N GLN A 129 -42.81 25.12 19.45
CA GLN A 129 -43.99 24.70 20.21
C GLN A 129 -44.36 25.66 21.33
N ILE A 130 -43.39 26.16 22.08
CA ILE A 130 -43.65 27.16 23.13
C ILE A 130 -44.21 28.45 22.50
N LYS A 131 -43.64 28.89 21.36
CA LYS A 131 -44.15 30.06 20.62
C LYS A 131 -45.58 29.86 20.11
N SER A 132 -45.91 28.68 19.57
CA SER A 132 -47.26 28.40 19.08
C SER A 132 -48.27 28.27 20.22
N GLY A 133 -47.90 27.61 21.32
CA GLY A 133 -48.71 27.52 22.54
C GLY A 133 -49.01 28.90 23.12
N GLN A 134 -48.02 29.79 23.19
CA GLN A 134 -48.21 31.16 23.66
C GLN A 134 -49.17 31.95 22.76
N ARG A 135 -49.11 31.78 21.43
CA ARG A 135 -50.07 32.41 20.51
C ARG A 135 -51.49 31.93 20.76
N SER A 136 -51.70 30.63 20.92
CA SER A 136 -53.02 30.06 21.23
C SER A 136 -53.57 30.57 22.56
N ILE A 137 -52.72 30.70 23.59
CA ILE A 137 -53.12 31.30 24.88
C ILE A 137 -53.54 32.75 24.68
N ASN A 138 -52.77 33.53 23.92
CA ASN A 138 -53.11 34.94 23.64
C ASN A 138 -54.46 35.05 22.91
N GLU A 139 -54.70 34.22 21.87
CA GLU A 139 -55.98 34.19 21.14
C GLU A 139 -57.18 33.83 22.04
N LEU A 140 -57.01 32.83 22.92
CA LEU A 140 -58.05 32.45 23.88
C LEU A 140 -58.32 33.58 24.89
N SER A 141 -57.26 34.26 25.34
CA SER A 141 -57.36 35.41 26.25
C SER A 141 -58.15 36.55 25.62
N GLU A 142 -57.90 36.87 24.34
CA GLU A 142 -58.65 37.86 23.58
C GLU A 142 -60.12 37.46 23.42
N ARG A 143 -60.41 36.18 23.13
CA ARG A 143 -61.79 35.68 23.04
C ARG A 143 -62.53 35.82 24.36
N ILE A 144 -61.91 35.46 25.48
CA ILE A 144 -62.52 35.61 26.82
C ILE A 144 -62.86 37.07 27.08
N ALA A 145 -61.91 37.99 26.87
CA ALA A 145 -62.14 39.42 27.05
C ALA A 145 -63.30 39.94 26.18
N SER A 146 -63.39 39.48 24.93
CA SER A 146 -64.48 39.86 24.03
C SER A 146 -65.85 39.32 24.47
N LEU A 147 -65.89 38.11 25.05
CA LEU A 147 -67.11 37.50 25.56
C LEU A 147 -67.56 38.18 26.85
N GLU A 148 -66.64 38.52 27.74
CA GLU A 148 -66.93 39.29 28.96
C GLU A 148 -67.50 40.67 28.63
N ALA A 149 -66.92 41.37 27.65
CA ALA A 149 -67.44 42.66 27.19
C ALA A 149 -68.88 42.55 26.65
N LYS A 150 -69.17 41.49 25.87
CA LYS A 150 -70.54 41.21 25.38
C LYS A 150 -71.51 40.88 26.51
N LEU A 151 -71.06 40.13 27.52
CA LEU A 151 -71.87 39.78 28.69
C LEU A 151 -72.20 41.00 29.56
N GLN A 152 -71.24 41.91 29.73
CA GLN A 152 -71.48 43.20 30.40
C GLN A 152 -72.45 44.08 29.61
N ALA A 153 -72.30 44.16 28.28
CA ALA A 153 -73.21 44.91 27.42
C ALA A 153 -74.65 44.34 27.41
N SER A 154 -74.82 43.03 27.64
CA SER A 154 -76.14 42.39 27.75
C SER A 154 -76.80 42.54 29.13
N LYS A 155 -76.06 42.98 30.16
CA LYS A 155 -76.55 43.16 31.53
C LYS A 155 -76.99 44.59 31.85
N ASN A 156 -76.65 45.55 30.98
CA ASN A 156 -77.13 46.94 31.03
C ASN A 156 -78.29 47.13 30.05
#